data_AF-A0A3N5LZQ5-F1
#
_entry.id   AF-A0A3N5LZQ5-F1
#
_cell.length_a   1.000
_cell.length_b   1.000
_cell.length_c   1.000
_cell.angle_alpha   90.00
_cell.angle_beta   90.00
_cell.angle_gamma   90.00
#
_symmetry.space_group_name_H-M   'P 1'
#
loop_
_entity.id
_entity.type
_entity.pdbx_description
1 polymer ?
#
loop_
_entity_poly.entity_id
_entity_poly.type
_entity_poly.pdbx_seq_one_letter_code
_entity_poly.pdbx_strand_id
1 'polypeptide(L)'
;MKKGDRVALYLPMIAELPVVMLACARIGAIHMMVFGGFSSEALKARIDNCGAKVLVCADKGHRGAKTTPSKTNADVAVSGETTVETVIVIKRVDG
;
A
#
# COMPACT_ATOMS: atom_id res chain seq x y z
N MET A 1 14.78 -3.09 -4.96
CA MET A 1 14.32 -3.90 -3.81
C MET A 1 15.39 -4.93 -3.44
N LYS A 2 15.80 -4.99 -2.18
CA LYS A 2 16.76 -5.98 -1.65
C LYS A 2 16.17 -6.69 -0.43
N LYS A 3 16.77 -7.82 -0.02
CA LYS A 3 16.39 -8.52 1.21
C LYS A 3 16.42 -7.55 2.40
N GLY A 4 15.37 -7.56 3.22
CA GLY A 4 15.21 -6.69 4.39
C GLY A 4 14.62 -5.31 4.10
N ASP A 5 14.48 -4.89 2.83
CA ASP A 5 13.69 -3.70 2.50
C ASP A 5 12.20 -3.93 2.82
N ARG A 6 11.47 -2.84 3.09
CA ARG A 6 10.06 -2.90 3.50
C ARG A 6 9.13 -2.39 2.40
N VAL A 7 8.01 -3.09 2.25
CA VAL A 7 6.95 -2.78 1.30
C VAL A 7 5.66 -2.52 2.07
N ALA A 8 5.12 -1.32 1.99
CA ALA A 8 3.83 -0.97 2.56
C ALA A 8 2.71 -1.48 1.64
N LEU A 9 1.79 -2.25 2.20
CA LEU A 9 0.62 -2.78 1.51
C LEU A 9 -0.64 -2.07 2.01
N TYR A 10 -1.20 -1.19 1.19
CA TYR A 10 -2.44 -0.45 1.45
C TYR A 10 -3.52 -0.90 0.45
N LEU A 11 -3.88 -2.18 0.53
CA LEU A 11 -4.81 -2.82 -0.40
C LEU A 11 -6.14 -3.18 0.29
N PRO A 12 -7.26 -3.16 -0.47
CA PRO A 12 -8.50 -3.82 -0.06
C PRO A 12 -8.34 -5.36 -0.09
N MET A 13 -9.37 -6.08 0.33
CA MET A 13 -9.42 -7.55 0.26
C MET A 13 -9.63 -8.02 -1.19
N ILE A 14 -8.56 -8.05 -1.97
CA ILE A 14 -8.52 -8.48 -3.37
C ILE A 14 -7.48 -9.58 -3.56
N ALA A 15 -7.52 -10.30 -4.68
CA ALA A 15 -6.64 -11.44 -4.93
C ALA A 15 -5.16 -11.04 -4.99
N GLU A 16 -4.87 -9.82 -5.42
CA GLU A 16 -3.52 -9.29 -5.53
C GLU A 16 -2.88 -9.07 -4.15
N LEU A 17 -3.67 -8.89 -3.09
CA LEU A 17 -3.15 -8.69 -1.75
C LEU A 17 -2.25 -9.86 -1.30
N PRO A 18 -2.73 -11.13 -1.25
CA PRO A 18 -1.87 -12.26 -0.92
C PRO A 18 -0.78 -12.50 -1.97
N VAL A 19 -1.01 -12.16 -3.26
CA VAL A 19 0.03 -12.26 -4.29
C VAL A 19 1.22 -11.36 -3.98
N VAL A 20 0.97 -10.09 -3.66
CA VAL A 20 2.04 -9.13 -3.34
C VAL A 20 2.71 -9.49 -2.01
N MET A 21 1.94 -9.94 -1.02
CA MET A 21 2.48 -10.42 0.25
C MET A 21 3.47 -11.58 0.04
N LEU A 22 3.08 -12.59 -0.75
CA LEU A 22 3.93 -13.73 -1.07
C LEU A 22 5.11 -13.34 -1.99
N ALA A 23 4.92 -12.37 -2.89
CA ALA A 23 6.02 -11.83 -3.70
C ALA A 23 7.09 -11.15 -2.84
N CYS A 24 6.68 -10.38 -1.82
CA CYS A 24 7.61 -9.80 -0.84
C CYS A 24 8.38 -10.90 -0.09
N ALA A 25 7.66 -11.89 0.44
CA ALA A 25 8.28 -13.01 1.15
C ALA A 25 9.28 -13.78 0.26
N ARG A 26 8.96 -14.00 -1.02
CA ARG A 26 9.81 -14.69 -1.99
C ARG A 26 11.16 -14.03 -2.19
N ILE A 27 11.23 -12.70 -2.17
CA ILE A 27 12.47 -11.94 -2.37
C ILE A 27 13.14 -11.53 -1.05
N GLY A 28 12.59 -11.95 0.09
CA GLY A 28 13.08 -11.59 1.41
C GLY A 28 12.79 -10.13 1.79
N ALA A 29 11.83 -9.47 1.15
CA ALA A 29 11.32 -8.18 1.57
C ALA A 29 10.29 -8.36 2.72
N ILE A 30 10.18 -7.35 3.58
CA ILE A 30 9.27 -7.35 4.72
C ILE A 30 7.99 -6.61 4.30
N HIS A 31 6.88 -7.33 4.17
CA HIS A 31 5.60 -6.71 3.90
C HIS A 31 5.00 -6.10 5.18
N MET A 32 4.64 -4.83 5.13
CA MET A 32 3.99 -4.09 6.20
C MET A 32 2.54 -3.81 5.80
N MET A 33 1.60 -4.50 6.43
CA MET A 33 0.18 -4.42 6.10
C MET A 33 -0.48 -3.21 6.77
N VAL A 34 -1.16 -2.39 5.98
CA VAL A 34 -2.05 -1.33 6.44
C VAL A 34 -3.46 -1.60 5.90
N PHE A 35 -4.44 -1.60 6.78
CA PHE A 35 -5.83 -1.79 6.37
C PHE A 35 -6.26 -0.73 5.36
N GLY A 36 -6.74 -1.14 4.18
CA GLY A 36 -7.10 -0.24 3.07
C GLY A 36 -8.22 0.77 3.34
N GLY A 37 -8.83 0.75 4.54
CA GLY A 37 -9.81 1.74 4.99
C GLY A 37 -9.26 2.77 5.99
N PHE A 38 -7.98 2.73 6.33
CA PHE A 38 -7.36 3.75 7.20
C PHE A 38 -7.15 5.08 6.48
N SER A 39 -7.03 6.16 7.26
CA SER A 39 -6.77 7.51 6.73
C SER A 39 -5.33 7.64 6.19
N SER A 40 -5.08 8.71 5.44
CA SER A 40 -3.75 9.10 4.94
C SER A 40 -2.73 9.29 6.05
N GLU A 41 -3.13 9.88 7.17
CA GLU A 41 -2.25 10.15 8.32
C GLU A 41 -1.84 8.84 9.00
N ALA A 42 -2.80 7.91 9.14
CA ALA A 42 -2.53 6.59 9.68
C ALA A 42 -1.60 5.77 8.77
N LEU A 43 -1.73 5.90 7.45
CA LEU A 43 -0.81 5.30 6.49
C LEU A 43 0.58 5.92 6.58
N LYS A 44 0.69 7.26 6.56
CA LYS A 44 1.96 7.99 6.66
C LYS A 44 2.73 7.63 7.92
N ALA A 45 2.09 7.65 9.09
CA ALA A 45 2.75 7.31 10.36
C ALA A 45 3.38 5.90 10.35
N ARG A 46 2.78 4.94 9.64
CA ARG A 46 3.31 3.58 9.51
C ARG A 46 4.47 3.51 8.51
N ILE A 47 4.35 4.21 7.39
CA ILE A 47 5.44 4.35 6.42
C ILE A 47 6.66 4.98 7.09
N ASP A 48 6.49 6.08 7.81
CA ASP A 48 7.56 6.82 8.47
C ASP A 48 8.23 6.00 9.58
N ASN A 49 7.45 5.23 10.36
CA ASN A 49 8.00 4.35 11.41
C ASN A 49 8.81 3.19 10.84
N CYS A 50 8.32 2.52 9.78
CA CYS A 50 9.02 1.37 9.22
C CYS A 50 10.06 1.73 8.16
N GLY A 51 10.01 2.92 7.55
CA GLY A 51 10.88 3.28 6.43
C GLY A 51 10.64 2.40 5.21
N ALA A 52 9.38 2.30 4.77
CA ALA A 52 9.00 1.54 3.58
C ALA A 52 9.43 2.26 2.30
N LYS A 53 10.11 1.54 1.40
CA LYS A 53 10.59 2.10 0.12
C LYS A 53 9.59 1.99 -1.01
N VAL A 54 8.63 1.08 -0.89
CA VAL A 54 7.58 0.86 -1.90
C VAL A 54 6.23 0.85 -1.21
N LEU A 55 5.26 1.54 -1.80
CA LEU A 55 3.85 1.49 -1.42
C LEU A 55 3.05 0.81 -2.53
N VAL A 56 2.22 -0.16 -2.16
CA VAL A 56 1.29 -0.82 -3.08
C VAL A 56 -0.13 -0.48 -2.63
N CYS A 57 -0.93 0.10 -3.54
CA CYS A 57 -2.30 0.50 -3.30
C CYS A 57 -3.22 0.12 -4.47
N ALA A 58 -4.53 0.30 -4.31
CA ALA A 58 -5.48 0.17 -5.40
C ALA A 58 -5.87 1.56 -5.92
N ASP A 59 -6.38 1.65 -7.15
CA ASP A 59 -7.04 2.86 -7.65
C ASP A 59 -8.15 3.32 -6.69
N LYS A 60 -9.09 2.43 -6.39
CA LYS A 60 -10.14 2.58 -5.38
C LYS A 60 -10.40 1.22 -4.73
N GLY A 61 -10.82 1.24 -3.47
CA GLY A 61 -11.35 0.05 -2.80
C GLY A 61 -12.86 -0.06 -3.01
N HIS A 62 -13.37 -1.28 -3.09
CA HIS A 62 -14.82 -1.53 -3.09
C HIS A 62 -15.15 -2.54 -2.00
N ARG A 63 -16.00 -2.15 -1.04
CA ARG A 63 -16.42 -3.01 0.08
C ARG A 63 -17.90 -2.78 0.37
N GLY A 64 -18.72 -3.79 0.09
CA GLY A 64 -20.18 -3.64 0.12
C GLY A 64 -20.61 -2.58 -0.90
N ALA A 65 -21.53 -1.68 -0.51
CA ALA A 65 -21.98 -0.59 -1.38
C ALA A 65 -21.04 0.64 -1.40
N LYS A 66 -19.90 0.61 -0.69
CA LYS A 66 -19.02 1.76 -0.51
C LYS A 66 -17.74 1.64 -1.33
N THR A 67 -17.37 2.74 -1.97
CA THR A 67 -16.08 2.90 -2.65
C THR A 67 -15.16 3.76 -1.79
N THR A 68 -13.92 3.32 -1.56
CA THR A 68 -12.91 4.05 -0.79
C THR A 68 -11.82 4.61 -1.70
N PRO A 69 -11.38 5.87 -1.48
CA PRO A 69 -10.40 6.52 -2.35
C PRO A 69 -8.96 6.11 -2.01
N SER A 70 -8.62 4.84 -2.28
CA SER A 70 -7.33 4.23 -1.89
C SER A 70 -6.13 5.00 -2.48
N LYS A 71 -6.14 5.28 -3.79
CA LYS A 71 -5.04 6.02 -4.42
C LYS A 71 -4.90 7.46 -3.89
N THR A 72 -6.02 8.16 -3.70
CA THR A 72 -6.01 9.52 -3.16
C THR A 72 -5.39 9.55 -1.75
N ASN A 73 -5.79 8.62 -0.88
CA ASN A 73 -5.21 8.52 0.46
C ASN A 73 -3.72 8.15 0.43
N ALA A 74 -3.32 7.26 -0.49
CA ALA A 74 -1.93 6.90 -0.71
C ALA A 74 -1.09 8.11 -1.13
N ASP A 75 -1.59 8.93 -2.07
CA ASP A 75 -0.90 10.13 -2.56
C ASP A 75 -0.71 11.17 -1.47
N VAL A 76 -1.74 11.39 -0.64
CA VAL A 76 -1.62 12.29 0.51
C VAL A 76 -0.58 11.74 1.50
N ALA A 77 -0.59 10.44 1.78
CA ALA A 77 0.32 9.82 2.75
C ALA A 77 1.81 9.89 2.35
N VAL A 78 2.10 9.85 1.05
CA VAL A 78 3.47 9.94 0.52
C VAL A 78 3.84 11.34 0.02
N SER A 79 2.96 12.32 0.19
CA SER A 79 3.28 13.71 -0.14
C SER A 79 4.33 14.29 0.82
N GLY A 80 5.19 15.18 0.30
CA GLY A 80 6.27 15.78 1.07
C GLY A 80 7.45 14.83 1.32
N GLU A 81 8.04 14.89 2.51
CA GLU A 81 9.14 14.01 2.89
C GLU A 81 8.63 12.59 3.18
N THR A 82 9.13 11.63 2.42
CA THR A 82 8.78 10.22 2.52
C THR A 82 9.97 9.34 2.15
N THR A 83 9.98 8.11 2.67
CA THR A 83 10.94 7.07 2.27
C THR A 83 10.49 6.28 1.05
N VAL A 84 9.26 6.50 0.58
CA VAL A 84 8.69 5.79 -0.57
C VAL A 84 9.28 6.32 -1.86
N GLU A 85 9.97 5.43 -2.58
CA GLU A 85 10.59 5.70 -3.88
C GLU A 85 9.66 5.29 -5.04
N THR A 86 8.71 4.37 -4.79
CA THR A 86 7.82 3.84 -5.84
C THR A 86 6.44 3.53 -5.28
N VAL A 87 5.41 3.96 -6.01
CA VAL A 87 4.01 3.60 -5.74
C VAL A 87 3.50 2.69 -6.85
N ILE A 88 3.10 1.47 -6.50
CA ILE A 88 2.45 0.52 -7.41
C ILE A 88 0.94 0.62 -7.19
N VAL A 89 0.20 0.80 -8.29
CA VAL A 89 -1.26 0.98 -8.25
C VAL A 89 -1.92 -0.19 -8.96
N ILE A 90 -2.81 -0.87 -8.27
CA ILE A 90 -3.62 -1.97 -8.81
C ILE A 90 -4.93 -1.38 -9.35
N LYS A 91 -5.17 -1.56 -10.66
CA LYS A 91 -6.44 -1.18 -11.29
C LYS A 91 -7.52 -2.17 -10.84
N ARG A 92 -8.44 -1.73 -9.98
CA ARG A 92 -9.44 -2.60 -9.32
C ARG A 92 -10.87 -2.18 -9.59
N VAL A 93 -11.18 -0.88 -9.57
CA VAL A 93 -12.55 -0.36 -9.72
C VAL A 93 -12.69 0.50 -10.95
N ASP A 94 -11.69 1.32 -11.26
CA ASP A 94 -11.72 2.06 -12.51
C ASP A 94 -11.54 1.03 -13.63
N GLY A 95 -12.52 0.94 -14.53
CA GLY A 95 -12.62 -0.02 -15.62
C GLY A 95 -12.79 0.71 -16.92
#